data_AF-A0A2V3DTM3-F1
#
_entry.id   AF-A0A2V3DTM3-F1
#
_cell.length_a   1.000
_cell.length_b   1.000
_cell.length_c   1.000
_cell.angle_alpha   90.00
_cell.angle_beta   90.00
_cell.angle_gamma   90.00
#
_symmetry.space_group_name_H-M   'P 1'
#
loop_
_entity.id
_entity.type
_entity.pdbx_description
1 polymer ?
#
loop_
_entity_poly.entity_id
_entity_poly.type
_entity_poly.pdbx_seq_one_letter_code
_entity_poly.pdbx_strand_id
1 'polypeptide(L)'
;MRLGSRKPRYFLIVIFAVLALLLPLLVAPTSAQAAASSATRITKFVVGPATVTKGKTLSYSGQVQQAKGSSWANTGAITVKIYFDPDGSAPKTLVRTLKTNSAGAFKASAAASVSGKWTALVPAQGQYKASSTGAINNKVVAAAKPTSSKPASKWNCPSWAPIKGNAPSKIYHLKNQKFYTKTTPEICFSTETAAKNAGYRKSKV
;
A
#
# COMPACT_ATOMS: atom_id res chain seq x y z
N MET A 1 19.65 -60.55 102.02
CA MET A 1 20.60 -61.37 101.21
C MET A 1 21.37 -60.44 100.29
N ARG A 2 22.70 -60.58 100.30
CA ARG A 2 23.67 -59.81 99.50
C ARG A 2 23.72 -60.31 98.04
N LEU A 3 24.52 -59.59 97.24
CA LEU A 3 24.95 -59.78 95.83
C LEU A 3 24.10 -58.96 94.84
N GLY A 4 24.65 -58.05 94.02
CA GLY A 4 26.04 -57.67 93.77
C GLY A 4 26.07 -56.67 92.60
N SER A 5 27.01 -55.73 92.67
CA SER A 5 27.29 -54.67 91.68
C SER A 5 27.52 -55.16 90.25
N ARG A 6 27.21 -54.32 89.24
CA ARG A 6 28.11 -53.82 88.16
C ARG A 6 27.32 -53.21 86.98
N LYS A 7 27.53 -51.92 86.69
CA LYS A 7 27.51 -51.36 85.32
C LYS A 7 28.81 -51.83 84.59
N PRO A 8 29.10 -51.62 83.28
CA PRO A 8 28.38 -51.02 82.14
C PRO A 8 28.61 -51.77 80.77
N ARG A 9 28.29 -51.11 79.64
CA ARG A 9 29.08 -51.04 78.36
C ARG A 9 28.85 -52.04 77.18
N TYR A 10 28.45 -51.43 76.03
CA TYR A 10 28.74 -51.74 74.61
C TYR A 10 28.27 -53.11 74.06
N PHE A 11 27.84 -53.33 72.82
CA PHE A 11 28.22 -52.81 71.50
C PHE A 11 27.18 -53.34 70.48
N LEU A 12 26.56 -52.52 69.63
CA LEU A 12 26.22 -52.90 68.24
C LEU A 12 25.78 -51.67 67.43
N ILE A 13 26.55 -51.45 66.38
CA ILE A 13 26.47 -50.43 65.35
C ILE A 13 25.28 -50.75 64.43
N VAL A 14 24.39 -49.80 64.15
CA VAL A 14 23.79 -49.64 62.81
C VAL A 14 23.55 -48.15 62.52
N ILE A 15 24.37 -47.64 61.62
CA ILE A 15 24.18 -46.41 60.82
C ILE A 15 22.93 -46.60 59.96
N PHE A 16 22.04 -45.59 59.82
CA PHE A 16 21.54 -45.08 58.53
C PHE A 16 20.27 -44.21 58.65
N ALA A 17 20.28 -43.16 57.81
CA ALA A 17 19.14 -42.54 57.12
C ALA A 17 18.31 -41.47 57.85
N VAL A 18 18.87 -40.25 57.83
CA VAL A 18 18.28 -39.03 57.25
C VAL A 18 16.76 -39.06 57.04
N LEU A 19 16.04 -38.41 57.94
CA LEU A 19 14.63 -38.04 57.77
C LEU A 19 14.54 -36.88 56.77
N ALA A 20 14.51 -37.20 55.48
CA ALA A 20 14.17 -36.23 54.44
C ALA A 20 12.66 -35.97 54.48
N LEU A 21 12.27 -34.83 55.06
CA LEU A 21 10.95 -34.23 54.92
C LEU A 21 10.68 -33.95 53.43
N LEU A 22 9.99 -34.88 52.77
CA LEU A 22 9.43 -34.72 51.43
C LEU A 22 8.26 -33.73 51.51
N LEU A 23 8.54 -32.43 51.39
CA LEU A 23 7.54 -31.49 50.89
C LEU A 23 7.35 -31.77 49.39
N PRO A 24 6.14 -32.09 48.90
CA PRO A 24 5.89 -31.98 47.47
C PRO A 24 5.97 -30.49 47.13
N LEU A 25 7.02 -30.09 46.41
CA LEU A 25 7.04 -28.83 45.68
C LEU A 25 5.87 -28.89 44.68
N LEU A 26 4.72 -28.30 45.04
CA LEU A 26 3.76 -27.83 44.05
C LEU A 26 4.46 -26.71 43.26
N VAL A 27 5.24 -27.10 42.25
CA VAL A 27 5.50 -26.19 41.14
C VAL A 27 4.18 -26.10 40.39
N ALA A 28 3.34 -25.14 40.79
CA ALA A 28 2.22 -24.74 39.94
C ALA A 28 2.82 -24.45 38.56
N PRO A 29 2.25 -24.96 37.46
CA PRO A 29 2.65 -24.48 36.15
C PRO A 29 2.43 -22.98 36.20
N THR A 30 3.50 -22.20 36.13
CA THR A 30 3.36 -20.78 35.81
C THR A 30 2.65 -20.80 34.48
N SER A 31 1.37 -20.44 34.48
CA SER A 31 0.63 -20.25 33.24
C SER A 31 1.54 -19.37 32.40
N ALA A 32 2.08 -19.89 31.30
CA ALA A 32 2.88 -19.12 30.38
C ALA A 32 2.00 -17.92 30.03
N GLN A 33 2.31 -16.76 30.62
CA GLN A 33 1.48 -15.58 30.48
C GLN A 33 1.60 -15.26 29.00
N ALA A 34 0.57 -15.60 28.22
CA ALA A 34 0.57 -15.30 26.80
C ALA A 34 0.85 -13.81 26.68
N ALA A 35 2.01 -13.46 26.11
CA ALA A 35 2.48 -12.08 26.09
C ALA A 35 1.35 -11.20 25.55
N ALA A 36 0.91 -10.23 26.35
CA ALA A 36 -0.28 -9.46 26.05
C ALA A 36 -0.12 -8.79 24.66
N SER A 37 -0.98 -9.17 23.71
CA SER A 37 -0.96 -8.57 22.38
C SER A 37 -1.40 -7.10 22.46
N SER A 38 -0.60 -6.22 21.87
CA SER A 38 -0.84 -4.78 21.79
C SER A 38 -1.77 -4.46 20.62
N ALA A 39 -2.80 -3.65 20.88
CA ALA A 39 -3.63 -3.09 19.81
C ALA A 39 -2.79 -2.24 18.85
N THR A 40 -3.12 -2.25 17.56
CA THR A 40 -2.48 -1.38 16.57
C THR A 40 -3.49 -0.44 15.92
N ARG A 41 -2.98 0.65 15.35
CA ARG A 41 -3.75 1.54 14.48
C ARG A 41 -2.86 2.12 13.40
N ILE A 42 -3.48 2.53 12.29
CA ILE A 42 -2.82 3.24 11.20
C ILE A 42 -3.33 4.68 11.21
N THR A 43 -2.43 5.63 11.37
CA THR A 43 -2.71 7.07 11.34
C THR A 43 -2.14 7.71 10.08
N LYS A 44 -2.61 8.91 9.74
CA LYS A 44 -2.14 9.68 8.57
C LYS A 44 -2.17 8.87 7.27
N PHE A 45 -3.15 7.96 7.14
CA PHE A 45 -3.33 7.21 5.91
C PHE A 45 -3.88 8.15 4.84
N VAL A 46 -3.08 8.38 3.82
CA VAL A 46 -3.41 9.28 2.71
C VAL A 46 -3.16 8.56 1.40
N VAL A 47 -4.03 8.84 0.43
CA VAL A 47 -3.93 8.34 -0.93
C VAL A 47 -4.11 9.54 -1.86
N GLY A 48 -3.07 9.84 -2.65
CA GLY A 48 -2.97 11.07 -3.40
C GLY A 48 -2.34 10.89 -4.77
N PRO A 49 -2.77 11.68 -5.76
CA PRO A 49 -3.82 12.70 -5.68
C PRO A 49 -5.24 12.10 -5.65
N ALA A 50 -6.21 12.85 -5.09
CA ALA A 50 -7.60 12.40 -4.99
C ALA A 50 -8.24 12.17 -6.37
N THR A 51 -7.89 13.02 -7.35
CA THR A 51 -8.19 12.79 -8.78
C THR A 51 -6.88 12.60 -9.54
N VAL A 52 -6.80 11.55 -10.34
CA VAL A 52 -5.59 11.19 -11.10
C VAL A 52 -5.95 10.75 -12.51
N THR A 53 -5.11 11.09 -13.48
CA THR A 53 -5.30 10.62 -14.85
C THR A 53 -4.90 9.15 -14.96
N LYS A 54 -5.68 8.35 -15.70
CA LYS A 54 -5.41 6.94 -15.98
C LYS A 54 -3.98 6.75 -16.48
N GLY A 55 -3.28 5.79 -15.89
CA GLY A 55 -1.87 5.48 -16.16
C GLY A 55 -0.87 6.35 -15.43
N LYS A 56 -1.30 7.40 -14.69
CA LYS A 56 -0.41 8.19 -13.83
C LYS A 56 -0.27 7.58 -12.44
N THR A 57 0.72 8.04 -11.70
CA THR A 57 1.08 7.51 -10.39
C THR A 57 0.14 8.01 -9.30
N LEU A 58 -0.37 7.07 -8.51
CA LEU A 58 -1.05 7.29 -7.25
C LEU A 58 -0.10 6.89 -6.12
N SER A 59 0.11 7.77 -5.14
CA SER A 59 0.93 7.49 -3.96
C SER A 59 0.04 7.25 -2.74
N TYR A 60 0.48 6.36 -1.87
CA TYR A 60 -0.17 6.12 -0.59
C TYR A 60 0.85 5.97 0.52
N SER A 61 0.52 6.47 1.71
CA SER A 61 1.40 6.42 2.88
C SER A 61 0.59 6.38 4.17
N GLY A 62 1.22 5.96 5.26
CA GLY A 62 0.64 6.00 6.59
C GLY A 62 1.67 5.73 7.67
N GLN A 63 1.22 5.86 8.92
CA GLN A 63 2.03 5.71 10.13
C GLN A 63 1.36 4.72 11.08
N VAL A 64 2.03 3.62 11.37
CA VAL A 64 1.52 2.57 12.26
C VAL A 64 1.95 2.83 13.70
N GLN A 65 1.00 2.68 14.61
CA GLN A 65 1.19 2.83 16.05
C GLN A 65 0.66 1.62 16.80
N GLN A 66 1.26 1.34 17.94
CA GLN A 66 0.82 0.34 18.92
C GLN A 66 0.38 1.04 20.21
N ALA A 67 -0.57 0.43 20.90
CA ALA A 67 -0.91 0.82 22.27
C ALA A 67 0.26 0.51 23.22
N LYS A 68 0.59 1.46 24.09
CA LYS A 68 1.52 1.31 25.22
C LYS A 68 0.87 1.93 26.45
N GLY A 69 0.21 1.10 27.25
CA GLY A 69 -0.64 1.55 28.35
C GLY A 69 -1.78 2.42 27.83
N SER A 70 -1.91 3.63 28.38
CA SER A 70 -2.88 4.65 27.93
C SER A 70 -2.41 5.50 26.74
N SER A 71 -1.21 5.24 26.20
CA SER A 71 -0.60 6.03 25.13
C SER A 71 -0.43 5.24 23.83
N TRP A 72 -0.19 5.94 22.73
CA TRP A 72 0.14 5.35 21.44
C TRP A 72 1.58 5.66 21.07
N ALA A 73 2.37 4.63 20.80
CA ALA A 73 3.74 4.77 20.32
C ALA A 73 3.84 4.27 18.89
N ASN A 74 4.77 4.81 18.11
CA ASN A 74 5.08 4.26 16.79
C ASN A 74 5.56 2.82 16.91
N THR A 75 5.19 2.00 15.93
CA THR A 75 5.73 0.63 15.83
C THR A 75 7.14 0.66 15.25
N GLY A 76 7.83 -0.48 15.34
CA GLY A 76 9.00 -0.76 14.51
C GLY A 76 8.62 -1.19 13.09
N ALA A 77 9.53 -1.93 12.46
CA ALA A 77 9.30 -2.57 11.17
C ALA A 77 8.31 -3.73 11.31
N ILE A 78 7.13 -3.59 10.71
CA ILE A 78 6.07 -4.59 10.70
C ILE A 78 5.44 -4.67 9.31
N THR A 79 4.66 -5.71 9.06
CA THR A 79 3.97 -5.91 7.78
C THR A 79 2.70 -5.07 7.69
N VAL A 80 2.45 -4.45 6.53
CA VAL A 80 1.20 -3.75 6.16
C VAL A 80 0.74 -4.24 4.79
N LYS A 81 -0.54 -4.52 4.63
CA LYS A 81 -1.19 -4.92 3.39
C LYS A 81 -2.05 -3.77 2.87
N ILE A 82 -1.89 -3.43 1.59
CA ILE A 82 -2.65 -2.38 0.93
C ILE A 82 -3.65 -3.04 0.00
N TYR A 83 -4.93 -2.74 0.23
CA TYR A 83 -6.03 -3.24 -0.57
C TYR A 83 -6.64 -2.11 -1.41
N PHE A 84 -7.13 -2.50 -2.58
CA PHE A 84 -7.89 -1.63 -3.47
C PHE A 84 -9.21 -2.31 -3.83
N ASP A 85 -10.28 -1.55 -3.64
CA ASP A 85 -11.65 -1.92 -3.94
C ASP A 85 -12.12 -1.05 -5.12
N PRO A 86 -12.07 -1.57 -6.36
CA PRO A 86 -12.41 -0.80 -7.55
C PRO A 86 -13.90 -0.44 -7.56
N ASP A 87 -14.24 0.77 -8.03
CA ASP A 87 -15.63 1.13 -8.28
C ASP A 87 -16.22 0.19 -9.35
N GLY A 88 -17.41 -0.37 -9.08
CA GLY A 88 -18.09 -1.32 -9.96
C GLY A 88 -18.32 -2.67 -9.27
N SER A 89 -18.26 -3.76 -10.04
CA SER A 89 -18.51 -5.12 -9.57
C SER A 89 -17.24 -5.94 -9.31
N ALA A 90 -16.07 -5.41 -9.66
CA ALA A 90 -14.81 -6.12 -9.45
C ALA A 90 -14.52 -6.23 -7.94
N PRO A 91 -14.00 -7.38 -7.47
CA PRO A 91 -13.77 -7.60 -6.05
C PRO A 91 -12.60 -6.75 -5.53
N LYS A 92 -12.63 -6.48 -4.22
CA LYS A 92 -11.49 -5.92 -3.50
C LYS A 92 -10.27 -6.86 -3.60
N THR A 93 -9.12 -6.29 -3.96
CA THR A 93 -7.87 -7.02 -4.18
C THR A 93 -6.74 -6.52 -3.30
N LEU A 94 -5.80 -7.41 -2.98
CA LEU A 94 -4.53 -7.03 -2.34
C LEU A 94 -3.60 -6.46 -3.42
N VAL A 95 -3.29 -5.18 -3.33
CA VAL A 95 -2.38 -4.49 -4.26
C VAL A 95 -0.93 -4.74 -3.90
N ARG A 96 -0.60 -4.67 -2.61
CA ARG A 96 0.79 -4.78 -2.16
C ARG A 96 0.90 -5.18 -0.70
N THR A 97 1.93 -5.97 -0.40
CA THR A 97 2.43 -6.18 0.96
C THR A 97 3.70 -5.36 1.14
N LEU A 98 3.76 -4.59 2.22
CA LEU A 98 4.86 -3.67 2.57
C LEU A 98 5.40 -4.02 3.95
N LYS A 99 6.67 -3.67 4.20
CA LYS A 99 7.20 -3.51 5.55
C LYS A 99 7.28 -2.03 5.88
N THR A 100 6.85 -1.65 7.09
CA THR A 100 7.13 -0.32 7.63
C THR A 100 8.62 -0.16 7.92
N ASN A 101 9.08 1.08 8.01
CA ASN A 101 10.42 1.37 8.51
C ASN A 101 10.48 1.24 10.06
N SER A 102 11.64 1.51 10.65
CA SER A 102 11.86 1.47 12.10
C SER A 102 10.99 2.46 12.90
N ALA A 103 10.43 3.48 12.26
CA ALA A 103 9.52 4.44 12.85
C ALA A 103 8.03 4.11 12.58
N GLY A 104 7.73 2.94 12.00
CA GLY A 104 6.35 2.51 11.72
C GLY A 104 5.72 3.18 10.49
N ALA A 105 6.49 3.94 9.71
CA ALA A 105 6.01 4.61 8.51
C ALA A 105 6.07 3.68 7.29
N PHE A 106 5.10 3.83 6.38
CA PHE A 106 5.16 3.24 5.05
C PHE A 106 4.77 4.26 3.99
N LYS A 107 5.36 4.12 2.79
CA LYS A 107 5.00 4.86 1.60
C LYS A 107 5.26 3.99 0.38
N ALA A 108 4.34 3.99 -0.57
CA ALA A 108 4.52 3.37 -1.88
C ALA A 108 3.60 4.03 -2.90
N SER A 109 3.63 3.51 -4.12
CA SER A 109 2.81 4.00 -5.22
C SER A 109 2.29 2.85 -6.09
N ALA A 110 1.27 3.16 -6.87
CA ALA A 110 0.68 2.28 -7.89
C ALA A 110 0.29 3.10 -9.11
N ALA A 111 0.20 2.47 -10.28
CA ALA A 111 -0.41 3.09 -11.44
C ALA A 111 -1.92 3.16 -11.26
N ALA A 112 -2.51 4.33 -11.50
CA ALA A 112 -3.94 4.53 -11.40
C ALA A 112 -4.66 3.97 -12.64
N SER A 113 -5.51 2.97 -12.46
CA SER A 113 -6.22 2.29 -13.55
C SER A 113 -7.71 2.64 -13.60
N VAL A 114 -8.39 2.51 -12.47
CA VAL A 114 -9.83 2.75 -12.27
C VAL A 114 -10.05 3.47 -10.94
N SER A 115 -11.17 4.18 -10.83
CA SER A 115 -11.60 4.77 -9.56
C SER A 115 -11.91 3.69 -8.53
N GLY A 116 -11.80 4.03 -7.26
CA GLY A 116 -12.11 3.08 -6.18
C GLY A 116 -11.66 3.56 -4.82
N LYS A 117 -11.66 2.63 -3.88
CA LYS A 117 -11.38 2.84 -2.47
C LYS A 117 -10.12 2.10 -2.04
N TRP A 118 -9.27 2.78 -1.29
CA TRP A 118 -8.02 2.24 -0.79
C TRP A 118 -8.10 2.01 0.71
N THR A 119 -7.54 0.90 1.18
CA THR A 119 -7.49 0.55 2.59
C THR A 119 -6.13 -0.02 2.94
N ALA A 120 -5.55 0.42 4.05
CA ALA A 120 -4.38 -0.22 4.63
C ALA A 120 -4.80 -1.14 5.78
N LEU A 121 -4.14 -2.30 5.90
CA LEU A 121 -4.39 -3.31 6.90
C LEU A 121 -3.07 -3.76 7.52
N VAL A 122 -2.97 -3.72 8.84
CA VAL A 122 -1.92 -4.40 9.59
C VAL A 122 -2.48 -5.78 9.95
N PRO A 123 -1.89 -6.89 9.46
CA PRO A 123 -2.29 -8.22 9.90
C PRO A 123 -1.84 -8.46 11.34
N ALA A 124 -2.51 -9.39 12.03
CA ALA A 124 -2.04 -9.86 13.32
C ALA A 124 -0.67 -10.53 13.13
N GLN A 125 0.33 -10.12 13.91
CA GLN A 125 1.71 -10.62 13.80
C GLN A 125 2.47 -10.41 15.11
N GLY A 126 3.07 -11.48 15.66
CA GLY A 126 3.72 -11.44 16.97
C GLY A 126 2.80 -10.85 18.05
N GLN A 127 3.29 -9.84 18.78
CA GLN A 127 2.49 -9.11 19.77
C GLN A 127 1.49 -8.11 19.17
N TYR A 128 1.40 -7.90 17.86
CA TYR A 128 0.53 -6.89 17.26
C TYR A 128 -0.83 -7.47 16.87
N LYS A 129 -1.91 -6.89 17.38
CA LYS A 129 -3.27 -7.18 16.91
C LYS A 129 -3.49 -6.57 15.53
N ALA A 130 -4.38 -7.19 14.75
CA ALA A 130 -4.76 -6.68 13.44
C ALA A 130 -5.50 -5.33 13.56
N SER A 131 -5.33 -4.46 12.57
CA SER A 131 -6.08 -3.21 12.43
C SER A 131 -6.19 -2.80 10.98
N SER A 132 -7.13 -1.92 10.66
CA SER A 132 -7.31 -1.41 9.31
C SER A 132 -7.75 0.05 9.32
N THR A 133 -7.46 0.78 8.25
CA THR A 133 -7.92 2.16 8.06
C THR A 133 -9.37 2.21 7.60
N GLY A 134 -9.98 3.38 7.70
CA GLY A 134 -11.09 3.73 6.82
C GLY A 134 -10.68 3.68 5.34
N ALA A 135 -11.67 3.58 4.47
CA ALA A 135 -11.47 3.65 3.02
C ALA A 135 -11.21 5.09 2.56
N ILE A 136 -10.19 5.30 1.73
CA ILE A 136 -9.94 6.57 1.06
C ILE A 136 -10.26 6.43 -0.43
N ASN A 137 -11.17 7.27 -0.92
CA ASN A 137 -11.58 7.25 -2.32
C ASN A 137 -10.56 7.94 -3.21
N ASN A 138 -10.37 7.39 -4.41
CA ASN A 138 -9.60 7.95 -5.49
C ASN A 138 -10.44 7.92 -6.77
N LYS A 139 -10.43 9.03 -7.52
CA LYS A 139 -11.09 9.16 -8.81
C LYS A 139 -10.08 9.09 -9.94
N VAL A 140 -10.22 8.13 -10.84
CA VAL A 140 -9.41 8.03 -12.05
C VAL A 140 -10.18 8.62 -13.22
N VAL A 141 -9.57 9.59 -13.90
CA VAL A 141 -10.12 10.21 -15.11
C VAL A 141 -9.36 9.71 -16.34
N ALA A 142 -10.05 9.59 -17.47
CA ALA A 142 -9.38 9.25 -18.73
C ALA A 142 -8.33 10.31 -19.08
N ALA A 143 -7.22 9.89 -19.68
CA ALA A 143 -6.28 10.83 -20.27
C ALA A 143 -6.97 11.63 -21.37
N ALA A 144 -6.78 12.95 -21.38
CA ALA A 144 -7.23 13.78 -22.48
C ALA A 144 -6.62 13.26 -23.79
N LYS A 145 -7.45 13.14 -24.84
CA LYS A 145 -6.94 12.79 -26.17
C LYS A 145 -5.92 13.85 -26.60
N PRO A 146 -4.81 13.48 -27.26
CA PRO A 146 -3.91 14.46 -27.82
C PRO A 146 -4.65 15.43 -28.76
N THR A 147 -4.25 16.68 -28.77
CA THR A 147 -4.83 17.72 -29.65
C THR A 147 -4.18 17.71 -31.04
N SER A 148 -3.03 17.04 -31.17
CA SER A 148 -2.31 16.90 -32.42
C SER A 148 -1.50 15.61 -32.51
N SER A 149 -1.11 15.23 -33.72
CA SER A 149 -0.19 14.13 -34.00
C SER A 149 0.77 14.46 -35.14
N LYS A 150 1.79 13.63 -35.28
CA LYS A 150 2.48 13.49 -36.57
C LYS A 150 1.53 12.87 -37.61
N PRO A 151 1.75 13.14 -38.91
CA PRO A 151 1.05 12.44 -39.98
C PRO A 151 1.18 10.93 -39.86
N ALA A 152 0.12 10.19 -40.21
CA ALA A 152 0.14 8.74 -40.28
C ALA A 152 0.90 8.24 -41.51
N SER A 153 0.95 9.05 -42.57
CA SER A 153 1.80 8.85 -43.74
C SER A 153 2.10 10.19 -44.39
N LYS A 154 2.91 10.19 -45.47
CA LYS A 154 3.25 11.40 -46.24
C LYS A 154 2.05 12.29 -46.57
N TRP A 155 0.89 11.69 -46.85
CA TRP A 155 -0.29 12.43 -47.30
C TRP A 155 -1.45 12.40 -46.32
N ASN A 156 -1.40 11.56 -45.28
CA ASN A 156 -2.58 11.25 -44.47
C ASN A 156 -2.34 11.56 -43.00
N CYS A 157 -3.35 12.21 -42.42
CA CYS A 157 -3.50 12.29 -40.98
C CYS A 157 -4.24 11.07 -40.44
N PRO A 158 -3.97 10.64 -39.19
CA PRO A 158 -4.76 9.59 -38.57
C PRO A 158 -6.23 10.03 -38.43
N SER A 159 -7.15 9.06 -38.42
CA SER A 159 -8.60 9.31 -38.41
C SER A 159 -9.07 10.19 -37.25
N TRP A 160 -8.39 10.11 -36.09
CA TRP A 160 -8.70 10.89 -34.89
C TRP A 160 -8.16 12.33 -34.91
N ALA A 161 -7.22 12.66 -35.81
CA ALA A 161 -6.68 14.01 -36.00
C ALA A 161 -6.73 14.44 -37.48
N PRO A 162 -7.91 14.55 -38.10
CA PRO A 162 -8.03 14.66 -39.55
C PRO A 162 -7.61 16.00 -40.15
N ILE A 163 -7.31 17.03 -39.36
CA ILE A 163 -7.03 18.37 -39.88
C ILE A 163 -5.56 18.48 -40.24
N LYS A 164 -5.25 18.68 -41.52
CA LYS A 164 -3.86 18.78 -42.01
C LYS A 164 -3.30 20.18 -41.73
N GLY A 165 -2.27 20.28 -40.92
CA GLY A 165 -1.50 21.51 -40.73
C GLY A 165 -0.25 21.50 -41.59
N ASN A 166 -0.12 22.49 -42.47
CA ASN A 166 1.10 22.75 -43.21
C ASN A 166 2.02 23.66 -42.37
N ALA A 167 3.07 23.11 -41.77
CA ALA A 167 3.94 23.83 -40.83
C ALA A 167 4.69 25.02 -41.45
N PRO A 168 5.25 24.91 -42.68
CA PRO A 168 5.90 26.03 -43.35
C PRO A 168 5.00 27.26 -43.55
N SER A 169 3.73 27.06 -43.94
CA SER A 169 2.79 28.16 -44.21
C SER A 169 1.93 28.57 -43.01
N LYS A 170 1.94 27.78 -41.93
CA LYS A 170 1.01 27.92 -40.79
C LYS A 170 -0.46 27.95 -41.22
N ILE A 171 -0.82 27.10 -42.19
CA ILE A 171 -2.20 26.96 -42.68
C ILE A 171 -2.72 25.56 -42.33
N TYR A 172 -3.94 25.48 -41.82
CA TYR A 172 -4.63 24.20 -41.65
C TYR A 172 -5.74 24.01 -42.67
N HIS A 173 -5.94 22.75 -43.07
CA HIS A 173 -6.89 22.33 -44.07
C HIS A 173 -7.87 21.29 -43.50
N LEU A 174 -9.17 21.54 -43.68
CA LEU A 174 -10.24 20.60 -43.33
C LEU A 174 -10.53 19.64 -44.49
N LYS A 175 -11.05 18.43 -44.18
CA LYS A 175 -11.37 17.39 -45.17
C LYS A 175 -12.24 17.86 -46.35
N ASN A 176 -13.12 18.83 -46.10
CA ASN A 176 -14.05 19.38 -47.09
C ASN A 176 -13.50 20.59 -47.87
N GLN A 177 -12.22 20.95 -47.70
CA GLN A 177 -11.61 22.08 -48.41
C GLN A 177 -10.86 21.62 -49.66
N LYS A 178 -10.85 22.49 -50.69
CA LYS A 178 -10.25 22.25 -52.01
C LYS A 178 -8.79 21.81 -51.94
N PHE A 179 -8.01 22.39 -51.04
CA PHE A 179 -6.58 22.11 -50.92
C PHE A 179 -6.23 20.94 -50.00
N TYR A 180 -7.22 20.30 -49.36
CA TYR A 180 -6.97 19.23 -48.39
C TYR A 180 -6.23 18.03 -49.00
N THR A 181 -6.65 17.57 -50.16
CA THR A 181 -6.03 16.43 -50.86
C THR A 181 -4.66 16.78 -51.44
N LYS A 182 -4.37 18.07 -51.64
CA LYS A 182 -3.10 18.59 -52.17
C LYS A 182 -2.10 18.94 -51.08
N THR A 183 -2.52 18.96 -49.82
CA THR A 183 -1.66 19.31 -48.69
C THR A 183 -0.92 18.08 -48.17
N THR A 184 0.41 18.18 -48.12
CA THR A 184 1.28 17.34 -47.30
C THR A 184 1.22 17.89 -45.87
N PRO A 185 0.66 17.16 -44.89
CA PRO A 185 0.68 17.62 -43.50
C PRO A 185 2.08 17.40 -42.90
N GLU A 186 2.56 18.35 -42.09
CA GLU A 186 3.68 18.15 -41.16
C GLU A 186 3.18 17.96 -39.71
N ILE A 187 1.94 18.37 -39.44
CA ILE A 187 1.21 18.12 -38.21
C ILE A 187 -0.26 17.88 -38.52
N CYS A 188 -0.92 17.11 -37.68
CA CYS A 188 -2.33 16.76 -37.79
C CYS A 188 -3.05 17.19 -36.52
N PHE A 189 -4.19 17.87 -36.63
CA PHE A 189 -4.96 18.35 -35.48
C PHE A 189 -6.30 17.62 -35.34
N SER A 190 -6.73 17.42 -34.10
CA SER A 190 -8.05 16.85 -33.81
C SER A 190 -9.19 17.86 -33.87
N THR A 191 -8.90 19.15 -33.72
CA THR A 191 -9.89 20.23 -33.78
C THR A 191 -9.33 21.50 -34.41
N GLU A 192 -10.21 22.36 -34.96
CA GLU A 192 -9.80 23.67 -35.48
C GLU A 192 -9.21 24.55 -34.37
N THR A 193 -9.75 24.46 -33.15
CA THR A 193 -9.23 25.18 -31.97
C THR A 193 -7.79 24.77 -31.66
N ALA A 194 -7.46 23.47 -31.74
CA ALA A 194 -6.08 23.00 -31.55
C ALA A 194 -5.12 23.59 -32.61
N ALA A 195 -5.56 23.64 -33.87
CA ALA A 195 -4.77 24.23 -34.95
C ALA A 195 -4.55 25.75 -34.73
N LYS A 196 -5.61 26.48 -34.37
CA LYS A 196 -5.54 27.91 -34.06
C LYS A 196 -4.63 28.21 -32.86
N ASN A 197 -4.76 27.45 -31.78
CA ASN A 197 -3.91 27.57 -30.59
C ASN A 197 -2.43 27.25 -30.90
N ALA A 198 -2.16 26.41 -31.91
CA ALA A 198 -0.82 26.13 -32.42
C ALA A 198 -0.31 27.20 -33.43
N GLY A 199 -1.06 28.28 -33.64
CA GLY A 199 -0.69 29.39 -34.53
C GLY A 199 -1.05 29.18 -36.00
N TYR A 200 -1.89 28.19 -36.33
CA TYR A 200 -2.31 27.95 -37.71
C TYR A 200 -3.59 28.71 -38.02
N ARG A 201 -3.62 29.39 -39.17
CA ARG A 201 -4.84 29.98 -39.72
C ARG A 201 -5.56 28.98 -40.63
N LYS A 202 -6.87 29.14 -40.78
CA LYS A 202 -7.67 28.34 -41.72
C LYS A 202 -7.24 28.62 -43.16
N SER A 203 -7.21 27.58 -44.00
CA SER A 203 -7.08 27.78 -45.45
C SER A 203 -8.22 28.66 -45.96
N LYS A 204 -7.87 29.68 -46.72
CA LYS A 204 -8.83 30.40 -47.55
C LYS A 204 -9.13 29.47 -48.73
N VAL A 205 -10.42 29.26 -48.98
CA VAL A 205 -11.04 28.40 -50.02
C VAL A 205 -10.10 27.75 -51.02
#